data_AF-W0NU87-F1
#
_entry.id   AF-W0NU87-F1
#
_cell.length_a   1.000
_cell.length_b   1.000
_cell.length_c   1.000
_cell.angle_alpha   90.00
_cell.angle_beta   90.00
_cell.angle_gamma   90.00
#
_symmetry.space_group_name_H-M   'P 1'
#
loop_
_entity.id
_entity.type
_entity.pdbx_description
1 polymer ?
#
loop_
_entity_poly.entity_id
_entity_poly.type
_entity_poly.pdbx_seq_one_letter_code
_entity_poly.pdbx_strand_id
1 'polypeptide(L)'
;LADHSLMLANVLPVVLHGLSNPDLSVACVSALKRICRECRHDLLLHTSDIMAVSQAVLVKDIHKSPQCMWIMQALGFLLSALPREEILGKLLSLVTPHIQQLEKLASEPPSSANKLPVVHIL
;
A
#
# COMPACT_ATOMS: atom_id res chain seq x y z
N LEU A 1 -16.27 7.84 9.93
CA LEU A 1 -15.83 6.46 10.14
C LEU A 1 -15.13 6.30 11.48
N ALA A 2 -14.17 7.17 11.82
CA ALA A 2 -13.48 7.10 13.12
C ALA A 2 -14.44 7.11 14.33
N ASP A 3 -15.48 7.95 14.32
CA ASP A 3 -16.47 7.98 15.42
C ASP A 3 -17.49 6.83 15.37
N HIS A 4 -17.43 5.96 14.35
CA HIS A 4 -18.39 4.88 14.07
C HIS A 4 -17.66 3.67 13.46
N SER A 5 -16.68 3.13 14.19
CA SER A 5 -15.75 2.08 13.71
C SER A 5 -16.45 0.80 13.22
N LEU A 6 -17.65 0.49 13.73
CA LEU A 6 -18.49 -0.62 13.26
C LEU A 6 -18.81 -0.56 11.75
N MET A 7 -18.79 0.62 11.15
CA MET A 7 -19.03 0.78 9.71
C MET A 7 -17.82 0.39 8.84
N LEU A 8 -16.62 0.25 9.41
CA LEU A 8 -15.42 -0.14 8.67
C LEU A 8 -15.58 -1.51 8.01
N ALA A 9 -16.20 -2.46 8.70
CA ALA A 9 -16.47 -3.80 8.17
C ALA A 9 -17.33 -3.78 6.89
N ASN A 10 -18.17 -2.75 6.70
CA ASN A 10 -19.02 -2.61 5.52
C ASN A 10 -18.34 -1.81 4.40
N VAL A 11 -17.56 -0.78 4.76
CA VAL A 11 -16.95 0.14 3.78
C VAL A 11 -15.63 -0.40 3.24
N LEU A 12 -14.80 -0.97 4.11
CA LEU A 12 -13.44 -1.36 3.75
C LEU A 12 -13.39 -2.42 2.65
N PRO A 13 -14.22 -3.49 2.65
CA PRO A 13 -14.20 -4.48 1.57
C PRO A 13 -14.48 -3.88 0.19
N VAL A 14 -15.38 -2.89 0.11
CA VAL A 14 -15.71 -2.19 -1.15
C VAL A 14 -14.50 -1.40 -1.66
N VAL A 15 -13.83 -0.67 -0.76
CA VAL A 15 -12.62 0.08 -1.09
C VAL A 15 -11.50 -0.86 -1.53
N LEU A 16 -11.28 -1.97 -0.81
CA LEU A 16 -10.24 -2.95 -1.12
C LEU A 16 -10.50 -3.67 -2.46
N HIS A 17 -11.74 -4.05 -2.74
CA HIS A 17 -12.10 -4.62 -4.04
C HIS A 17 -11.83 -3.64 -5.18
N GLY A 18 -12.18 -2.36 -4.99
CA GLY A 18 -11.97 -1.31 -5.98
C GLY A 18 -10.50 -0.99 -6.28
N LEU A 19 -9.56 -1.26 -5.37
CA LEU A 19 -8.12 -1.07 -5.62
C LEU A 19 -7.61 -1.92 -6.78
N SER A 20 -8.23 -3.06 -7.08
CA SER A 20 -7.82 -3.88 -8.22
C SER A 20 -8.28 -3.32 -9.57
N ASN A 21 -9.03 -2.22 -9.59
CA ASN A 21 -9.54 -1.58 -10.80
C ASN A 21 -8.78 -0.25 -11.07
N PRO A 22 -8.00 -0.14 -12.17
CA PRO A 22 -7.25 1.08 -12.49
C PRO A 22 -8.15 2.29 -12.77
N ASP A 23 -9.38 2.09 -13.23
CA ASP A 23 -10.35 3.18 -13.49
C ASP A 23 -10.83 3.84 -12.19
N LEU A 24 -10.77 3.10 -11.07
CA LEU A 24 -11.14 3.57 -9.74
C LEU A 24 -9.95 4.04 -8.90
N SER A 25 -8.74 4.03 -9.47
CA SER A 25 -7.46 4.27 -8.79
C SER A 25 -7.48 5.46 -7.84
N VAL A 26 -7.78 6.67 -8.34
CA VAL A 26 -7.77 7.89 -7.52
C VAL A 26 -8.77 7.82 -6.37
N ALA A 27 -9.99 7.35 -6.64
CA ALA A 27 -11.06 7.29 -5.66
C ALA A 27 -10.75 6.26 -4.56
N CYS A 28 -10.41 5.03 -4.93
CA CYS A 28 -10.14 3.96 -3.98
C CYS A 28 -8.87 4.18 -3.17
N VAL A 29 -7.78 4.65 -3.80
CA VAL A 29 -6.52 4.91 -3.10
C VAL A 29 -6.65 6.08 -2.13
N SER A 30 -7.33 7.17 -2.53
CA SER A 30 -7.56 8.30 -1.63
C SER A 30 -8.47 7.93 -0.46
N ALA A 31 -9.52 7.12 -0.70
CA ALA A 31 -10.38 6.60 0.34
C ALA A 31 -9.61 5.70 1.32
N LEU A 32 -8.81 4.75 0.81
CA LEU A 32 -7.96 3.89 1.63
C LEU A 32 -7.02 4.73 2.51
N LYS A 33 -6.32 5.69 1.92
CA LYS A 33 -5.41 6.57 2.67
C LYS A 33 -6.11 7.34 3.78
N ARG A 34 -7.33 7.85 3.53
CA ARG A 34 -8.13 8.53 4.56
C ARG A 34 -8.57 7.59 5.67
N ILE A 35 -9.06 6.40 5.32
CA ILE A 35 -9.45 5.37 6.29
C ILE A 35 -8.25 4.99 7.16
N CYS A 36 -7.11 4.65 6.56
CA CYS A 36 -5.89 4.31 7.29
C CYS A 36 -5.43 5.45 8.19
N ARG A 37 -5.52 6.72 7.77
CA ARG A 37 -5.11 7.86 8.60
C ARG A 37 -6.05 8.10 9.79
N GLU A 38 -7.35 8.10 9.52
CA GLU A 38 -8.39 8.56 10.47
C GLU A 38 -8.84 7.43 11.41
N CYS A 39 -8.74 6.17 10.98
CA CYS A 39 -9.22 5.01 11.73
C CYS A 39 -8.09 4.06 12.16
N ARG A 40 -6.82 4.47 12.10
CA ARG A 40 -5.65 3.57 12.32
C ARG A 40 -5.74 2.68 13.56
N HIS A 41 -6.31 3.20 14.66
CA HIS A 41 -6.43 2.46 15.93
C HIS A 41 -7.55 1.41 15.92
N ASP A 42 -8.48 1.49 14.97
CA ASP A 42 -9.61 0.57 14.79
C ASP A 42 -9.37 -0.45 13.66
N LEU A 43 -8.22 -0.39 12.98
CA LEU A 43 -7.93 -1.23 11.80
C LEU A 43 -7.17 -2.52 12.11
N LEU A 44 -6.93 -2.85 13.38
CA LEU A 44 -6.13 -4.02 13.76
C LEU A 44 -6.67 -5.31 13.12
N LEU A 45 -7.99 -5.52 13.19
CA LEU A 45 -8.66 -6.70 12.61
C LEU A 45 -8.59 -6.76 11.08
N HIS A 46 -8.32 -5.63 10.42
CA HIS A 46 -8.29 -5.51 8.96
C HIS A 46 -6.88 -5.38 8.39
N THR A 47 -5.85 -5.36 9.25
CA THR A 47 -4.48 -5.05 8.85
C THR A 47 -3.97 -6.04 7.80
N SER A 48 -4.22 -7.33 7.99
CA SER A 48 -3.79 -8.38 7.06
C SER A 48 -4.40 -8.22 5.68
N ASP A 49 -5.71 -7.92 5.60
CA ASP A 49 -6.41 -7.75 4.32
C ASP A 49 -5.92 -6.50 3.58
N ILE A 50 -5.78 -5.38 4.30
CA ILE A 50 -5.27 -4.13 3.72
C ILE A 50 -3.85 -4.34 3.18
N MET A 51 -2.97 -4.99 3.96
CA MET A 51 -1.59 -5.28 3.55
C MET A 51 -1.57 -6.18 2.31
N ALA A 52 -2.31 -7.29 2.33
CA ALA A 52 -2.31 -8.27 1.25
C ALA A 52 -2.79 -7.65 -0.08
N VAL A 53 -3.91 -6.93 -0.06
CA VAL A 53 -4.45 -6.28 -1.26
C VAL A 53 -3.51 -5.17 -1.75
N SER A 54 -3.02 -4.32 -0.84
CA SER A 54 -2.13 -3.20 -1.20
C SER A 54 -0.81 -3.67 -1.80
N GLN A 55 -0.18 -4.70 -1.22
CA GLN A 55 1.03 -5.30 -1.78
C GLN A 55 0.78 -5.89 -3.16
N ALA A 56 -0.34 -6.61 -3.35
CA ALA A 56 -0.67 -7.22 -4.63
C ALA A 56 -0.85 -6.16 -5.74
N VAL A 57 -1.49 -5.03 -5.46
CA VAL A 57 -1.69 -3.97 -6.47
C VAL A 57 -0.41 -3.18 -6.76
N LEU A 58 0.48 -3.02 -5.76
CA LEU A 58 1.80 -2.40 -5.94
C LEU A 58 2.72 -3.25 -6.82
N VAL A 59 2.78 -4.56 -6.59
CA VAL A 59 3.60 -5.50 -7.37
C VAL A 59 3.08 -5.63 -8.81
N LYS A 60 1.77 -5.57 -9.02
CA LYS A 60 1.14 -5.68 -10.35
C LYS A 60 1.18 -4.38 -11.15
N ASP A 61 1.72 -3.29 -10.60
CA ASP A 61 1.79 -1.97 -11.23
C ASP A 61 0.43 -1.49 -11.79
N ILE A 62 -0.65 -1.72 -11.03
CA ILE A 62 -2.03 -1.38 -11.46
C ILE A 62 -2.22 0.14 -11.50
N HIS A 63 -1.56 0.85 -10.59
CA HIS A 63 -1.74 2.28 -10.39
C HIS A 63 -0.53 3.07 -10.86
N LYS A 64 -0.74 4.33 -11.25
CA LYS A 64 0.36 5.23 -11.59
C LYS A 64 1.15 5.61 -10.33
N SER A 65 2.41 5.99 -10.53
CA SER A 65 3.35 6.34 -9.45
C SER A 65 2.77 7.25 -8.34
N PRO A 66 2.02 8.35 -8.60
CA PRO A 66 1.44 9.16 -7.53
C PRO A 66 0.47 8.39 -6.63
N GLN A 67 -0.31 7.47 -7.18
CA GLN A 67 -1.23 6.64 -6.40
C GLN A 67 -0.50 5.53 -5.66
N CYS A 68 0.55 4.94 -6.23
CA CYS A 68 1.43 4.02 -5.49
C CYS A 68 2.02 4.70 -4.25
N MET A 69 2.46 5.97 -4.37
CA MET A 69 2.93 6.75 -3.21
C MET A 69 1.84 6.97 -2.16
N TRP A 70 0.59 7.17 -2.57
CA TRP A 70 -0.53 7.29 -1.63
C TRP A 70 -0.88 5.98 -0.94
N ILE A 71 -0.74 4.84 -1.63
CA ILE A 71 -0.87 3.50 -1.02
C ILE A 71 0.22 3.32 0.03
N MET A 72 1.47 3.63 -0.30
CA MET A 72 2.58 3.55 0.67
C MET A 72 2.35 4.44 1.90
N GLN A 73 1.79 5.64 1.72
CA GLN A 73 1.38 6.50 2.84
C GLN A 73 0.23 5.89 3.67
N ALA A 74 -0.75 5.27 3.02
CA ALA A 74 -1.85 4.58 3.72
C ALA A 74 -1.30 3.42 4.58
N LEU A 75 -0.37 2.64 4.03
CA LEU A 75 0.29 1.56 4.75
C LEU A 75 1.15 2.09 5.91
N GLY A 76 1.83 3.22 5.73
CA GLY A 76 2.54 3.90 6.82
C GLY A 76 1.62 4.24 8.00
N PHE A 77 0.44 4.80 7.73
CA PHE A 77 -0.55 5.06 8.78
C PHE A 77 -1.03 3.78 9.46
N LEU A 78 -1.33 2.74 8.69
CA LEU A 78 -1.75 1.44 9.21
C LEU A 78 -0.69 0.83 10.15
N LEU A 79 0.57 0.76 9.69
CA LEU A 79 1.67 0.17 10.44
C LEU A 79 1.97 0.95 11.74
N SER A 80 1.81 2.27 11.73
CA SER A 80 2.08 3.12 12.90
C SER A 80 1.18 2.85 14.11
N ALA A 81 0.07 2.14 13.93
CA ALA A 81 -0.84 1.76 15.01
C ALA A 81 -0.65 0.32 15.51
N LEU A 82 0.28 -0.45 14.91
CA LEU A 82 0.55 -1.83 15.32
C LEU A 82 1.44 -1.90 16.56
N PRO A 83 1.41 -3.02 17.31
CA PRO A 83 2.41 -3.32 18.33
C PRO A 83 3.82 -3.27 17.74
N ARG A 84 4.78 -2.73 18.52
CA ARG A 84 6.16 -2.49 18.07
C ARG A 84 6.81 -3.75 17.49
N GLU A 85 6.48 -4.90 18.07
CA GLU A 85 6.99 -6.22 17.74
C GLU A 85 6.54 -6.67 16.34
N GLU A 86 5.38 -6.21 15.87
CA GLU A 86 4.82 -6.58 14.57
C GLU A 86 5.27 -5.65 13.43
N ILE A 87 5.58 -4.38 13.75
CA ILE A 87 5.90 -3.35 12.75
C ILE A 87 7.06 -3.80 11.85
N LEU A 88 8.16 -4.27 12.45
CA LEU A 88 9.36 -4.66 11.70
C LEU A 88 9.08 -5.80 10.73
N GLY A 89 8.36 -6.83 11.15
CA GLY A 89 8.01 -7.97 10.29
C GLY A 89 7.11 -7.56 9.12
N LYS A 90 6.09 -6.74 9.39
CA LYS A 90 5.17 -6.25 8.35
C LYS A 90 5.84 -5.26 7.39
N LEU A 91 6.70 -4.38 7.90
CA LEU A 91 7.48 -3.44 7.10
C LEU A 91 8.44 -4.18 6.18
N LEU A 92 9.18 -5.17 6.71
CA LEU A 92 10.09 -5.99 5.91
C LEU A 92 9.33 -6.69 4.78
N SER A 93 8.21 -7.35 5.09
CA SER A 93 7.35 -7.98 4.07
C SER A 93 6.89 -7.01 2.98
N LEU A 94 6.62 -5.74 3.33
CA LEU A 94 6.22 -4.71 2.36
C LEU A 94 7.37 -4.28 1.46
N VAL A 95 8.56 -4.06 2.01
CA VAL A 95 9.69 -3.47 1.24
C VAL A 95 10.55 -4.49 0.51
N THR A 96 10.62 -5.74 0.98
CA THR A 96 11.50 -6.77 0.41
C THR A 96 11.31 -6.97 -1.11
N PRO A 97 10.09 -7.07 -1.66
CA PRO A 97 9.92 -7.22 -3.11
C PRO A 97 10.49 -6.05 -3.91
N HIS A 98 10.35 -4.82 -3.39
CA HIS A 98 10.86 -3.61 -4.02
C HIS A 98 12.39 -3.52 -3.92
N ILE A 99 12.98 -3.91 -2.79
CA ILE A 99 14.43 -4.01 -2.63
C ILE A 99 15.02 -5.01 -3.62
N GLN A 100 14.42 -6.21 -3.74
CA GLN A 100 14.88 -7.23 -4.69
C GLN A 100 14.77 -6.76 -6.15
N GLN A 101 13.70 -6.04 -6.50
CA GLN A 101 13.56 -5.43 -7.81
C GLN A 101 14.63 -4.37 -8.06
N LEU A 102 14.93 -3.54 -7.05
CA LEU A 102 15.97 -2.52 -7.13
C LEU A 102 17.37 -3.14 -7.30
N GLU A 103 17.69 -4.20 -6.54
CA GLU A 103 18.94 -4.96 -6.66
C GLU A 103 19.12 -5.55 -8.07
N LYS A 104 18.05 -6.11 -8.63
CA LYS A 104 18.05 -6.63 -10.00
C LYS A 104 18.35 -5.51 -11.01
N LEU A 105 17.63 -4.38 -10.92
CA LEU A 105 17.83 -3.25 -11.82
C LEU A 105 19.22 -2.62 -11.70
N ALA A 106 19.77 -2.55 -10.49
CA ALA A 106 21.11 -2.04 -10.22
C ALA A 106 22.21 -2.94 -10.80
N SER A 107 21.93 -4.23 -10.99
CA SER A 107 22.85 -5.21 -11.58
C SER A 107 22.82 -5.22 -13.10
N GLU A 108 21.82 -4.60 -13.73
CA GLU A 108 21.69 -4.53 -15.19
C GLU A 108 22.48 -3.35 -15.78
N PRO A 109 23.04 -3.48 -17.00
CA PRO A 109 23.72 -2.37 -17.66
C PRO A 109 22.74 -1.19 -17.88
N PRO A 110 23.18 0.06 -17.70
CA PRO A 110 22.31 1.22 -17.84
C PRO A 110 21.65 1.28 -19.21
N SER A 111 20.32 1.26 -19.25
CA SER A 111 19.54 1.37 -20.48
C SER A 111 18.52 2.52 -20.36
N SER A 112 18.03 3.02 -21.48
CA SER A 112 16.93 4.00 -21.48
C SER A 112 15.65 3.46 -20.82
N ALA A 113 15.46 2.14 -20.83
CA ALA A 113 14.36 1.44 -20.16
C ALA A 113 14.56 1.33 -18.64
N ASN A 114 15.81 1.26 -18.14
CA ASN A 114 16.10 1.03 -16.72
C ASN A 114 16.28 2.33 -15.92
N LYS A 115 16.49 3.47 -16.58
CA LYS A 115 16.66 4.77 -15.91
C LYS A 115 15.41 5.26 -15.17
N LEU A 116 14.22 5.03 -15.73
CA LEU A 116 12.95 5.47 -15.13
C LEU A 116 12.48 4.57 -13.97
N PRO A 117 12.47 3.23 -14.09
CA PRO A 117 12.08 2.33 -13.00
C PRO A 117 12.90 2.50 -11.72
N VAL A 118 14.21 2.77 -11.82
CA VAL A 118 15.08 2.99 -10.65
C VAL A 118 14.65 4.21 -9.83
N VAL A 119 14.12 5.25 -10.48
CA VAL A 119 13.62 6.47 -9.79
C VAL A 119 12.24 6.25 -9.18
N HIS A 120 11.40 5.39 -9.77
CA HIS A 120 10.02 5.18 -9.33
C HIS A 120 9.82 4.13 -8.22
N ILE A 121 10.87 3.36 -7.89
CA ILE A 121 10.84 2.37 -6.79
C ILE A 121 11.04 3.03 -5.41
N LEU A 122 11.43 4.32 -5.36
CA LEU A 122 11.71 5.10 -4.14
C LEU A 122 10.66 6.19 -3.87
#